data_AF-A0A820JFV1-F1
#
_entry.id   AF-A0A820JFV1-F1
#
_cell.length_a   1.000
_cell.length_b   1.000
_cell.length_c   1.000
_cell.angle_alpha   90.00
_cell.angle_beta   90.00
_cell.angle_gamma   90.00
#
_symmetry.space_group_name_H-M   'P 1'
#
loop_
_entity.id
_entity.type
_entity.pdbx_description
1 polymer ?
#
loop_
_entity_poly.entity_id
_entity_poly.type
_entity_poly.pdbx_seq_one_letter_code
_entity_poly.pdbx_strand_id
1 'polypeptide(L)'
;LSSIRQSDEFPNILIKLYWNDRASISRDDVTKLFRDCCMFDLKQAMANNINQFQTNMLDNDCFLALTNSIGTITNLEITPEEFSNWMRVQFPTLFYGFEMWLRKNSVLNKTNNTNQEISASNNSIITMNNILNPTWIWLLTYHLPNLYLSADNTCTNLVEKMSSILHGRMWDHLYDSHRDGSSLNRFQHHIFGYKAPIIILFEISDGYLFCLCCDDEFRESPKHFGGIQSCLLQLKPVFKVVLEGPNIIFMNTKL
;
A
#
# COMPACT_ATOMS: atom_id res chain seq x y z
N LEU A 1 5.86 -12.11 9.16
CA LEU A 1 6.32 -10.71 9.31
C LEU A 1 7.76 -10.58 9.83
N SER A 2 8.60 -11.62 9.81
CA SER A 2 9.88 -11.63 10.54
C SER A 2 11.15 -11.27 9.74
N SER A 3 11.12 -10.39 8.73
CA SER A 3 12.41 -10.05 8.06
C SER A 3 12.56 -8.67 7.40
N ILE A 4 11.60 -7.74 7.48
CA ILE A 4 11.80 -6.38 6.95
C ILE A 4 11.21 -5.39 7.95
N ARG A 5 11.98 -5.04 8.99
CA ARG A 5 11.74 -3.83 9.79
C ARG A 5 12.78 -2.81 9.36
N GLN A 6 12.36 -1.56 9.18
CA GLN A 6 13.30 -0.45 9.12
C GLN A 6 14.18 -0.47 10.37
N SER A 7 15.43 -0.03 10.28
CA SER A 7 16.21 0.12 11.51
C SER A 7 15.51 1.11 12.44
N ASP A 8 15.52 0.85 13.75
CA ASP A 8 14.95 1.76 14.75
C ASP A 8 15.54 3.18 14.69
N GLU A 9 16.74 3.32 14.08
CA GLU A 9 17.42 4.59 13.83
C GLU A 9 16.79 5.42 12.70
N PHE A 10 16.10 4.80 11.75
CA PHE A 10 15.61 5.46 10.54
C PHE A 10 14.50 6.48 10.82
N PRO A 11 13.49 6.17 11.65
CA PRO A 11 12.57 7.17 12.19
C PRO A 11 13.26 8.42 12.74
N ASN A 12 14.36 8.24 13.46
CA ASN A 12 15.08 9.35 14.08
C ASN A 12 15.82 10.21 13.06
N ILE A 13 16.32 9.61 11.97
CA ILE A 13 16.94 10.33 10.85
C ILE A 13 15.88 11.20 10.16
N LEU A 14 14.71 10.64 9.83
CA LEU A 14 13.62 11.40 9.23
C LEU A 14 13.18 12.57 10.13
N ILE A 15 13.01 12.32 11.43
CA ILE A 15 12.65 13.37 12.38
C ILE A 15 13.68 14.50 12.38
N LYS A 16 14.97 14.18 12.45
CA LYS A 16 16.03 15.19 12.42
C LYS A 16 16.02 16.02 11.13
N LEU A 17 15.80 15.36 9.98
CA LEU A 17 15.77 16.02 8.68
C LEU A 17 14.55 16.94 8.51
N TYR A 18 13.36 16.48 8.89
CA TYR A 18 12.11 17.19 8.60
C TYR A 18 11.68 18.15 9.71
N TRP A 19 11.87 17.80 10.99
CA TRP A 19 11.56 18.73 12.08
C TRP A 19 12.68 19.76 12.26
N ASN A 20 13.95 19.39 12.09
CA ASN A 20 15.10 20.30 12.22
C ASN A 20 14.99 21.19 13.48
N ASP A 21 14.90 20.53 14.65
CA ASP A 21 14.73 21.12 15.98
C ASP A 21 13.43 21.91 16.21
N ARG A 22 12.48 21.91 15.26
CA ARG A 22 11.13 22.44 15.48
C ARG A 22 10.34 21.53 16.42
N ALA A 23 9.47 22.13 17.24
CA ALA A 23 8.59 21.39 18.14
C ALA A 23 7.48 20.62 17.40
N SER A 24 7.09 21.10 16.23
CA SER A 24 6.01 20.55 15.41
C SER A 24 6.18 21.00 13.94
N ILE A 25 5.49 20.33 13.02
CA ILE A 25 5.33 20.76 11.62
C ILE A 25 3.86 20.64 11.21
N SER A 26 3.46 21.38 10.17
CA SER A 26 2.08 21.35 9.68
C SER A 26 1.70 19.99 9.07
N ARG A 27 0.42 19.63 9.14
CA ARG A 27 -0.12 18.46 8.43
C ARG A 27 0.13 18.51 6.91
N ASP A 28 0.11 19.71 6.32
CA ASP A 28 0.42 19.89 4.90
C ASP A 28 1.86 19.52 4.58
N ASP A 29 2.81 19.82 5.46
CA ASP A 29 4.21 19.44 5.27
C ASP A 29 4.42 17.93 5.42
N VAL A 30 3.71 17.28 6.35
CA VAL A 30 3.69 15.80 6.45
C VAL A 30 3.06 15.17 5.22
N THR A 31 1.99 15.76 4.68
CA THR A 31 1.35 15.32 3.44
C THR A 31 2.31 15.42 2.25
N LYS A 32 3.08 16.51 2.14
CA LYS A 32 4.14 16.65 1.13
C LYS A 32 5.24 15.59 1.30
N LEU A 33 5.65 15.30 2.54
CA LEU A 33 6.59 14.22 2.83
C LEU A 33 6.11 12.88 2.27
N PHE A 34 4.85 12.49 2.53
CA PHE A 34 4.31 11.25 1.97
C PHE A 34 4.26 11.26 0.45
N ARG A 35 3.88 12.40 -0.14
CA ARG A 35 3.86 12.58 -1.58
C ARG A 35 5.24 12.39 -2.20
N ASP A 36 6.28 12.98 -1.60
CA ASP A 36 7.64 12.89 -2.10
C ASP A 36 8.20 11.47 -1.97
N CYS A 37 7.91 10.78 -0.86
CA CYS A 37 8.29 9.39 -0.66
C CYS A 37 7.57 8.45 -1.64
N CYS A 38 6.27 8.61 -1.83
CA CYS A 38 5.51 7.87 -2.83
C CYS A 38 6.05 8.09 -4.24
N MET A 39 6.32 9.35 -4.61
CA MET A 39 6.90 9.69 -5.90
C MET A 39 8.28 9.06 -6.09
N PHE A 40 9.12 9.08 -5.06
CA PHE A 40 10.44 8.46 -5.10
C PHE A 40 10.34 6.94 -5.35
N ASP A 41 9.50 6.26 -4.60
CA ASP A 41 9.30 4.82 -4.69
C ASP A 41 8.70 4.41 -6.04
N LEU A 42 7.68 5.13 -6.51
CA LEU A 42 7.04 4.87 -7.80
C LEU A 42 8.01 5.07 -8.96
N LYS A 43 8.87 6.10 -8.91
CA LYS A 43 9.93 6.29 -9.91
C LYS A 43 10.92 5.12 -9.93
N GLN A 44 11.27 4.57 -8.78
CA GLN A 44 12.13 3.38 -8.73
C GLN A 44 11.42 2.13 -9.24
N ALA A 45 10.16 1.92 -8.87
CA ALA A 45 9.36 0.78 -9.33
C ALA A 45 9.06 0.84 -10.84
N MET A 46 8.96 2.04 -11.41
CA MET A 46 8.71 2.28 -12.82
C MET A 46 9.99 2.68 -13.59
N ALA A 47 11.19 2.40 -13.07
CA ALA A 47 12.45 2.88 -13.66
C ALA A 47 12.62 2.54 -15.17
N ASN A 48 12.07 1.41 -15.61
CA ASN A 48 12.12 0.98 -17.02
C ASN A 48 11.07 1.69 -17.91
N ASN A 49 10.13 2.41 -17.31
CA ASN A 49 9.00 3.11 -17.95
C ASN A 49 8.82 4.53 -17.39
N ILE A 50 9.92 5.22 -17.02
CA ILE A 50 9.87 6.57 -16.38
C ILE A 50 9.04 7.57 -17.19
N ASN A 51 9.06 7.47 -18.52
CA ASN A 51 8.30 8.36 -19.41
C ASN A 51 6.77 8.18 -19.30
N GLN A 52 6.29 7.09 -18.69
CA GLN A 52 4.87 6.82 -18.46
C GLN A 52 4.39 7.31 -17.10
N PHE A 53 5.29 7.61 -16.16
CA PHE A 53 4.91 8.15 -14.85
C PHE A 53 4.62 9.65 -14.97
N GLN A 54 3.37 10.03 -14.68
CA GLN A 54 2.96 11.42 -14.62
C GLN A 54 2.55 11.78 -13.18
N THR A 55 2.91 12.99 -12.71
CA THR A 55 2.65 13.44 -11.33
C THR A 55 1.16 13.63 -11.01
N ASN A 56 0.33 13.77 -12.05
CA ASN A 56 -1.15 13.79 -11.95
C ASN A 56 -1.74 12.41 -11.60
N MET A 57 -0.94 11.33 -11.67
CA MET A 57 -1.37 9.99 -11.23
C MET A 57 -1.37 9.85 -9.71
N LEU A 58 -0.83 10.84 -8.99
CA LEU A 58 -0.79 10.83 -7.54
C LEU A 58 -2.14 11.24 -6.94
N ASP A 59 -2.66 10.41 -6.06
CA ASP A 59 -3.93 10.64 -5.38
C ASP A 59 -3.72 11.39 -4.06
N ASN A 60 -4.18 12.64 -4.00
CA ASN A 60 -4.05 13.47 -2.81
C ASN A 60 -4.89 12.94 -1.64
N ASP A 61 -6.00 12.27 -1.91
CA ASP A 61 -6.86 11.72 -0.85
C ASP A 61 -6.15 10.60 -0.09
N CYS A 62 -5.26 9.85 -0.75
CA CYS A 62 -4.41 8.85 -0.11
C CYS A 62 -3.46 9.49 0.90
N PHE A 63 -2.76 10.56 0.51
CA PHE A 63 -1.84 11.26 1.41
C PHE A 63 -2.59 11.94 2.57
N LEU A 64 -3.74 12.56 2.30
CA LEU A 64 -4.58 13.14 3.34
C LEU A 64 -5.07 12.06 4.32
N ALA A 65 -5.48 10.89 3.84
CA ALA A 65 -5.90 9.80 4.71
C ALA A 65 -4.77 9.26 5.59
N LEU A 66 -3.55 9.16 5.06
CA LEU A 66 -2.36 8.83 5.84
C LEU A 66 -2.04 9.90 6.87
N THR A 67 -2.00 11.16 6.46
CA THR A 67 -1.77 12.26 7.38
C THR A 67 -2.81 12.26 8.48
N ASN A 68 -4.10 12.12 8.16
CA ASN A 68 -5.21 12.05 9.12
C ASN A 68 -5.13 10.88 10.10
N SER A 69 -4.35 9.83 9.78
CA SER A 69 -4.11 8.72 10.70
C SER A 69 -3.06 9.03 11.79
N ILE A 70 -2.35 10.16 11.68
CA ILE A 70 -1.38 10.62 12.69
C ILE A 70 -2.05 11.54 13.71
N GLY A 71 -2.10 11.09 14.96
CA GLY A 71 -2.65 11.89 16.06
C GLY A 71 -4.13 12.25 15.85
N THR A 72 -4.59 13.31 16.52
CA THR A 72 -5.96 13.80 16.36
C THR A 72 -6.09 14.74 15.16
N ILE A 73 -7.10 14.52 14.31
CA ILE A 73 -7.35 15.31 13.09
C ILE A 73 -7.55 16.81 13.40
N THR A 74 -8.04 17.14 14.58
CA THR A 74 -8.24 18.53 15.04
C THR A 74 -6.93 19.30 15.24
N ASN A 75 -5.80 18.60 15.42
CA ASN A 75 -4.50 19.21 15.56
C ASN A 75 -3.91 19.48 14.18
N LEU A 76 -3.75 20.76 13.84
CA LEU A 76 -3.17 21.22 12.58
C LEU A 76 -1.66 20.97 12.47
N GLU A 77 -1.02 20.67 13.59
CA GLU A 77 0.39 20.39 13.68
C GLU A 77 0.64 18.98 14.22
N ILE A 78 1.75 18.39 13.80
CA ILE A 78 2.20 17.05 14.20
C ILE A 78 3.56 17.18 14.88
N THR A 79 3.68 16.60 16.06
CA THR A 79 4.93 16.56 16.83
C THR A 79 5.84 15.41 16.36
N PRO A 80 7.16 15.48 16.62
CA PRO A 80 8.08 14.38 16.32
C PRO A 80 7.66 13.06 16.97
N GLU A 81 7.16 13.12 18.20
CA GLU A 81 6.78 11.94 18.99
C GLU A 81 5.56 11.24 18.40
N GLU A 82 4.52 12.01 18.05
CA GLU A 82 3.32 11.48 17.39
C GLU A 82 3.69 10.80 16.07
N PHE A 83 4.51 11.44 15.24
CA PHE A 83 4.95 10.88 13.96
C PHE A 83 5.83 9.63 14.15
N SER A 84 6.77 9.67 15.09
CA SER A 84 7.66 8.54 15.39
C SER A 84 6.88 7.32 15.87
N ASN A 85 5.95 7.52 16.79
CA ASN A 85 5.10 6.45 17.33
C ASN A 85 4.19 5.88 16.24
N TRP A 86 3.53 6.75 15.48
CA TRP A 86 2.69 6.33 14.36
C TRP A 86 3.46 5.49 13.35
N MET A 87 4.65 5.93 12.92
CA MET A 87 5.48 5.20 11.97
C MET A 87 5.91 3.83 12.52
N ARG A 88 6.31 3.74 13.79
CA ARG A 88 6.75 2.48 14.39
C ARG A 88 5.60 1.47 14.53
N VAL A 89 4.40 1.93 14.83
CA VAL A 89 3.25 1.07 15.15
C VAL A 89 2.43 0.74 13.90
N GLN A 90 2.10 1.73 13.08
CA GLN A 90 1.17 1.59 11.96
C GLN A 90 1.90 1.31 10.63
N PHE A 91 3.08 1.89 10.44
CA PHE A 91 3.74 1.93 9.13
C PHE A 91 5.27 1.74 9.18
N PRO A 92 5.75 0.63 9.77
CA PRO A 92 7.18 0.44 10.05
C PRO A 92 8.03 0.25 8.79
N THR A 93 7.42 0.14 7.62
CA THR A 93 8.08 -0.13 6.33
C THR A 93 7.81 0.95 5.28
N LEU A 94 6.99 1.97 5.56
CA LEU A 94 6.50 2.92 4.55
C LEU A 94 7.61 3.66 3.79
N PHE A 95 8.72 3.92 4.47
CA PHE A 95 9.90 4.59 3.92
C PHE A 95 11.04 3.63 3.54
N TYR A 96 10.74 2.33 3.42
CA TYR A 96 11.76 1.30 3.15
C TYR A 96 12.50 1.56 1.83
N GLY A 97 11.83 2.00 0.77
CA GLY A 97 12.49 2.32 -0.50
C GLY A 97 13.54 3.43 -0.34
N PHE A 98 13.19 4.49 0.40
CA PHE A 98 14.12 5.58 0.73
C PHE A 98 15.28 5.13 1.63
N GLU A 99 15.00 4.33 2.67
CA GLU A 99 16.03 3.76 3.53
C GLU A 99 17.03 2.90 2.73
N MET A 100 16.53 2.01 1.87
CA MET A 100 17.37 1.14 1.04
C MET A 100 18.25 1.95 0.09
N TRP A 101 17.72 3.02 -0.49
CA TRP A 101 18.51 3.93 -1.32
C TRP A 101 19.58 4.65 -0.51
N LEU A 102 19.27 5.16 0.69
CA LEU A 102 20.24 5.79 1.58
C LEU A 102 21.37 4.81 1.97
N ARG A 103 21.02 3.57 2.30
CA ARG A 103 22.00 2.50 2.61
C ARG A 103 22.89 2.18 1.41
N LYS A 104 22.33 2.05 0.21
CA LYS A 104 23.13 1.84 -1.02
C LYS A 104 24.10 2.99 -1.27
N ASN A 105 23.63 4.25 -1.23
CA ASN A 105 24.49 5.40 -1.55
C ASN A 105 25.53 5.72 -0.46
N SER A 106 25.21 5.47 0.81
CA SER A 106 26.19 5.60 1.90
C SER A 106 27.33 4.57 1.81
N VAL A 107 27.05 3.37 1.29
CA VAL A 107 28.05 2.33 1.03
C VAL A 107 28.80 2.58 -0.29
N LEU A 108 28.15 3.08 -1.34
CA LEU A 108 28.78 3.42 -2.63
C LEU A 108 29.82 4.55 -2.51
N ASN A 109 29.72 5.42 -1.51
CA ASN A 109 30.80 6.35 -1.16
C ASN A 109 32.10 5.66 -0.66
N LYS A 110 32.15 4.31 -0.60
CA LYS A 110 33.36 3.52 -0.29
C LYS A 110 33.80 2.55 -1.39
N THR A 111 33.02 2.28 -2.44
CA THR A 111 33.43 1.38 -3.53
C THR A 111 32.76 1.76 -4.84
N ASN A 112 33.59 1.97 -5.86
CA ASN A 112 33.20 2.36 -7.22
C ASN A 112 32.20 1.40 -7.88
N ASN A 113 31.21 2.03 -8.51
CA ASN A 113 30.21 1.60 -9.49
C ASN A 113 30.33 0.19 -10.11
N THR A 114 29.25 -0.57 -9.98
CA THR A 114 28.77 -1.48 -11.03
C THR A 114 27.30 -1.18 -11.32
N ASN A 115 27.04 -0.59 -12.47
CA ASN A 115 25.70 -0.42 -13.01
C ASN A 115 25.20 -1.78 -13.48
N GLN A 116 24.19 -2.34 -12.83
CA GLN A 116 23.38 -3.42 -13.40
C GLN A 116 22.17 -2.80 -14.09
N GLU A 117 22.22 -2.77 -15.42
CA GLU A 117 21.08 -2.48 -16.27
C GLU A 117 20.10 -3.66 -16.18
N ILE A 118 18.90 -3.38 -15.67
CA ILE A 118 17.79 -4.33 -15.67
C ILE A 118 17.11 -4.20 -17.04
N SER A 119 17.05 -5.30 -17.79
CA SER A 119 16.45 -5.38 -19.11
C SER A 119 14.95 -5.03 -19.08
N ALA A 120 14.55 -4.18 -20.02
CA ALA A 120 13.16 -3.76 -20.21
C ALA A 120 12.35 -4.87 -20.90
N SER A 121 11.38 -5.44 -20.18
CA SER A 121 10.27 -6.19 -20.79
C SER A 121 9.11 -5.22 -21.02
N ASN A 122 8.64 -5.12 -22.26
CA ASN A 122 7.43 -4.39 -22.63
C ASN A 122 6.20 -5.05 -22.00
N ASN A 123 5.89 -4.70 -20.75
CA ASN A 123 4.69 -5.14 -20.07
C ASN A 123 3.69 -4.00 -20.04
N SER A 124 2.46 -4.27 -20.45
CA SER A 124 1.34 -3.36 -20.27
C SER A 124 1.15 -3.09 -18.78
N ILE A 125 1.13 -1.81 -18.37
CA ILE A 125 0.69 -1.39 -17.04
C ILE A 125 -0.74 -1.92 -16.82
N ILE A 126 -1.09 -2.35 -15.61
CA ILE A 126 -2.49 -2.65 -15.26
C ILE A 126 -3.36 -1.50 -15.76
N THR A 127 -4.46 -1.80 -16.43
CA THR A 127 -5.48 -0.80 -16.70
C THR A 127 -6.06 -0.37 -15.36
N MET A 128 -5.50 0.69 -14.77
CA MET A 128 -5.87 1.19 -13.46
C MET A 128 -7.28 1.76 -13.56
N ASN A 129 -8.23 1.15 -12.87
CA ASN A 129 -9.58 1.67 -12.70
C ASN A 129 -9.56 2.90 -11.77
N ASN A 130 -10.64 3.68 -11.73
CA ASN A 130 -10.72 4.91 -10.92
C ASN A 130 -10.38 4.72 -9.43
N ILE A 131 -10.65 3.55 -8.85
CA ILE A 131 -10.44 3.29 -7.41
C ILE A 131 -8.99 2.87 -7.11
N LEU A 132 -8.41 1.99 -7.91
CA LEU A 132 -7.06 1.46 -7.68
C LEU A 132 -6.06 2.19 -8.58
N ASN A 133 -5.39 3.19 -8.00
CA ASN A 133 -4.33 3.96 -8.66
C ASN A 133 -2.93 3.63 -8.08
N PRO A 134 -1.84 4.09 -8.71
CA PRO A 134 -0.48 3.80 -8.23
C PRO A 134 -0.21 4.25 -6.80
N THR A 135 -0.85 5.32 -6.31
CA THR A 135 -0.67 5.80 -4.94
C THR A 135 -1.26 4.84 -3.92
N TRP A 136 -2.45 4.28 -4.20
CA TRP A 136 -3.01 3.22 -3.35
C TRP A 136 -2.19 1.94 -3.41
N ILE A 137 -1.65 1.57 -4.58
CA ILE A 137 -0.75 0.41 -4.71
C ILE A 137 0.51 0.60 -3.87
N TRP A 138 1.13 1.78 -3.91
CA TRP A 138 2.28 2.12 -3.08
C TRP A 138 1.96 1.88 -1.60
N LEU A 139 0.85 2.46 -1.12
CA LEU A 139 0.46 2.31 0.28
C LEU A 139 0.16 0.85 0.66
N LEU A 140 -0.63 0.15 -0.16
CA LEU A 140 -0.99 -1.25 0.08
C LEU A 140 0.23 -2.17 0.04
N THR A 141 1.23 -1.91 -0.80
CA THR A 141 2.47 -2.70 -0.83
C THR A 141 3.21 -2.64 0.51
N TYR A 142 3.18 -1.50 1.18
CA TYR A 142 3.85 -1.34 2.47
C TYR A 142 3.04 -1.88 3.66
N HIS A 143 1.72 -1.89 3.55
CA HIS A 143 0.84 -2.33 4.64
C HIS A 143 0.46 -3.82 4.56
N LEU A 144 0.23 -4.35 3.36
CA LEU A 144 -0.33 -5.69 3.20
C LEU A 144 0.68 -6.80 3.53
N PRO A 145 0.21 -7.92 4.10
CA PRO A 145 1.01 -9.12 4.22
C PRO A 145 1.57 -9.61 2.88
N ASN A 146 2.76 -10.22 2.92
CA ASN A 146 3.44 -10.75 1.74
C ASN A 146 2.60 -11.71 0.88
N LEU A 147 1.62 -12.41 1.47
CA LEU A 147 0.75 -13.33 0.75
C LEU A 147 -0.09 -12.62 -0.34
N TYR A 148 -0.42 -11.35 -0.13
CA TYR A 148 -1.17 -10.51 -1.09
C TYR A 148 -0.23 -9.82 -2.08
N LEU A 149 1.07 -9.88 -1.82
CA LEU A 149 2.10 -9.19 -2.59
C LEU A 149 3.00 -10.17 -3.36
N SER A 150 2.84 -11.48 -3.21
CA SER A 150 3.61 -12.45 -3.99
C SER A 150 3.06 -13.86 -4.02
N ALA A 151 2.89 -14.37 -5.26
CA ALA A 151 3.07 -15.78 -5.58
C ALA A 151 4.47 -16.07 -6.17
N ASP A 152 5.24 -15.02 -6.52
CA ASP A 152 6.53 -15.13 -7.23
C ASP A 152 7.72 -14.99 -6.25
N ASN A 153 8.51 -16.05 -6.14
CA ASN A 153 9.68 -16.08 -5.26
C ASN A 153 10.87 -15.27 -5.80
N THR A 154 10.77 -14.70 -7.01
CA THR A 154 11.86 -13.90 -7.61
C THR A 154 11.95 -12.48 -7.06
N CYS A 155 10.85 -11.91 -6.57
CA CYS A 155 10.83 -10.55 -6.01
C CYS A 155 11.45 -10.54 -4.60
N THR A 156 12.60 -9.89 -4.46
CA THR A 156 13.42 -9.89 -3.24
C THR A 156 13.08 -8.76 -2.27
N ASN A 157 12.43 -7.70 -2.76
CA ASN A 157 12.12 -6.51 -1.97
C ASN A 157 10.77 -5.86 -2.35
N LEU A 158 10.31 -4.92 -1.52
CA LEU A 158 8.99 -4.28 -1.68
C LEU A 158 8.88 -3.43 -2.96
N VAL A 159 9.97 -2.81 -3.42
CA VAL A 159 9.97 -2.01 -4.65
C VAL A 159 9.78 -2.90 -5.88
N GLU A 160 10.42 -4.07 -5.91
CA GLU A 160 10.24 -5.07 -6.97
C GLU A 160 8.81 -5.63 -6.99
N LYS A 161 8.24 -5.93 -5.81
CA LYS A 161 6.84 -6.37 -5.70
C LYS A 161 5.87 -5.31 -6.21
N MET A 162 6.04 -4.07 -5.77
CA MET A 162 5.24 -2.93 -6.25
C MET A 162 5.38 -2.78 -7.77
N SER A 163 6.60 -2.87 -8.32
CA SER A 163 6.82 -2.84 -9.77
C SER A 163 6.04 -3.94 -10.48
N SER A 164 6.11 -5.18 -9.98
CA SER A 164 5.41 -6.31 -10.59
C SER A 164 3.88 -6.18 -10.49
N ILE A 165 3.34 -5.62 -9.40
CA ILE A 165 1.91 -5.26 -9.30
C ILE A 165 1.56 -4.20 -10.34
N LEU A 166 2.29 -3.09 -10.41
CA LEU A 166 2.01 -1.99 -11.35
C LEU A 166 2.02 -2.46 -12.82
N HIS A 167 2.87 -3.42 -13.17
CA HIS A 167 2.97 -4.01 -14.51
C HIS A 167 2.01 -5.20 -14.74
N GLY A 168 1.06 -5.47 -13.85
CA GLY A 168 0.02 -6.48 -14.05
C GLY A 168 0.51 -7.91 -14.00
N ARG A 169 1.63 -8.16 -13.33
CA ARG A 169 2.23 -9.49 -13.24
C ARG A 169 1.82 -10.26 -11.98
N MET A 170 1.15 -9.62 -11.03
CA MET A 170 0.89 -10.20 -9.70
C MET A 170 -0.57 -10.18 -9.27
N TRP A 171 -1.32 -9.13 -9.64
CA TRP A 171 -2.72 -9.01 -9.28
C TRP A 171 -3.57 -9.26 -10.51
N ASP A 172 -4.35 -10.35 -10.44
CA ASP A 172 -5.36 -10.65 -11.44
C ASP A 172 -6.64 -9.87 -11.13
N HIS A 173 -7.18 -9.20 -12.14
CA HIS A 173 -8.49 -8.56 -12.02
C HIS A 173 -9.59 -9.62 -12.09
N LEU A 174 -10.32 -9.81 -10.98
CA LEU A 174 -11.43 -10.77 -10.92
C LEU A 174 -12.79 -10.15 -11.24
N TYR A 175 -13.08 -8.95 -10.72
CA TYR A 175 -14.40 -8.33 -10.81
C TYR A 175 -14.35 -6.81 -10.66
N ASP A 176 -15.16 -6.11 -11.47
CA ASP A 176 -15.44 -4.68 -11.34
C ASP A 176 -16.94 -4.41 -11.59
N SER A 177 -17.64 -3.89 -10.58
CA SER A 177 -19.07 -3.60 -10.67
C SER A 177 -19.48 -2.64 -11.80
N HIS A 178 -18.58 -1.77 -12.28
CA HIS A 178 -18.86 -0.87 -13.40
C HIS A 178 -18.85 -1.60 -14.75
N ARG A 179 -18.03 -2.65 -14.88
CA ARG A 179 -17.84 -3.43 -16.11
C ARG A 179 -18.70 -4.67 -16.12
N ASP A 180 -18.70 -5.39 -15.00
CA ASP A 180 -19.31 -6.69 -14.85
C ASP A 180 -20.74 -6.61 -14.31
N GLY A 181 -21.14 -5.46 -13.76
CA GLY A 181 -22.47 -5.18 -13.20
C GLY A 181 -22.57 -5.48 -11.70
N SER A 182 -23.46 -4.79 -10.99
CA SER A 182 -23.53 -4.77 -9.52
C SER A 182 -24.33 -5.90 -8.86
N SER A 183 -24.69 -6.97 -9.59
CA SER A 183 -25.51 -8.04 -9.00
C SER A 183 -24.66 -9.00 -8.16
N LEU A 184 -25.22 -9.45 -7.03
CA LEU A 184 -24.56 -10.40 -6.14
C LEU A 184 -24.18 -11.70 -6.87
N ASN A 185 -25.06 -12.20 -7.75
CA ASN A 185 -24.78 -13.39 -8.55
C ASN A 185 -23.58 -13.19 -9.48
N ARG A 186 -23.41 -12.00 -10.07
CA ARG A 186 -22.25 -11.68 -10.92
C ARG A 186 -20.98 -11.61 -10.10
N PHE A 187 -21.03 -10.98 -8.92
CA PHE A 187 -19.90 -10.96 -7.99
C PHE A 187 -19.49 -12.37 -7.57
N GLN A 188 -20.43 -13.21 -7.11
CA GLN A 188 -20.18 -14.59 -6.72
C GLN A 188 -19.58 -15.42 -7.86
N HIS A 189 -20.09 -15.27 -9.09
CA HIS A 189 -19.58 -15.97 -10.25
C HIS A 189 -18.09 -15.69 -10.54
N HIS A 190 -17.59 -14.50 -10.21
CA HIS A 190 -16.18 -14.14 -10.45
C HIS A 190 -15.25 -14.55 -9.30
N ILE A 191 -15.75 -14.57 -8.07
CA ILE A 191 -14.89 -14.76 -6.88
C ILE A 191 -14.96 -16.17 -6.28
N PHE A 192 -16.10 -16.87 -6.37
CA PHE A 192 -16.24 -18.21 -5.78
C PHE A 192 -15.42 -19.21 -6.60
N GLY A 193 -14.69 -20.10 -5.91
CA GLY A 193 -13.79 -21.04 -6.55
C GLY A 193 -12.38 -20.49 -6.83
N TYR A 194 -12.13 -19.19 -6.57
CA TYR A 194 -10.78 -18.62 -6.68
C TYR A 194 -9.94 -19.04 -5.47
N LYS A 195 -8.88 -19.81 -5.73
CA LYS A 195 -8.07 -20.50 -4.70
C LYS A 195 -6.84 -19.73 -4.25
N ALA A 196 -6.88 -18.41 -4.33
CA ALA A 196 -5.79 -17.55 -3.91
C ALA A 196 -6.35 -16.34 -3.13
N PRO A 197 -5.50 -15.63 -2.39
CA PRO A 197 -5.93 -14.48 -1.60
C PRO A 197 -6.56 -13.39 -2.46
N ILE A 198 -7.64 -12.79 -1.96
CA ILE A 198 -8.41 -11.77 -2.69
C ILE A 198 -8.32 -10.43 -1.96
N ILE A 199 -8.13 -9.37 -2.75
CA ILE A 199 -8.26 -7.98 -2.30
C ILE A 199 -9.52 -7.40 -2.96
N ILE A 200 -10.40 -6.82 -2.16
CA ILE A 200 -11.62 -6.16 -2.62
C ILE A 200 -11.59 -4.72 -2.19
N LEU A 201 -11.67 -3.81 -3.16
CA LEU A 201 -11.84 -2.39 -2.94
C LEU A 201 -13.28 -2.02 -3.18
N PHE A 202 -13.88 -1.31 -2.23
CA PHE A 202 -15.26 -0.85 -2.37
C PHE A 202 -15.44 0.52 -1.72
N GLU A 203 -16.14 1.37 -2.43
CA GLU A 203 -16.56 2.68 -1.97
C GLU A 203 -17.99 2.59 -1.43
N ILE A 204 -18.21 3.18 -0.26
CA ILE A 204 -19.53 3.34 0.34
C ILE A 204 -19.96 4.80 0.11
N SER A 205 -21.27 5.09 0.24
CA SER A 205 -21.75 6.46 0.34
C SER A 205 -20.90 7.30 1.29
N ASP A 206 -20.78 8.60 0.99
CA ASP A 206 -20.01 9.59 1.76
C ASP A 206 -18.48 9.55 1.55
N GLY A 207 -18.01 8.91 0.48
CA GLY A 207 -16.59 8.97 0.05
C GLY A 207 -15.64 8.11 0.90
N TYR A 208 -16.20 7.17 1.66
CA TYR A 208 -15.44 6.17 2.39
C TYR A 208 -15.00 5.05 1.45
N LEU A 209 -13.69 4.79 1.45
CA LEU A 209 -13.08 3.72 0.69
C LEU A 209 -12.54 2.66 1.65
N PHE A 210 -12.86 1.40 1.40
CA PHE A 210 -12.39 0.26 2.18
C PHE A 210 -11.64 -0.74 1.29
N CYS A 211 -10.74 -1.48 1.93
CA CYS A 211 -10.00 -2.59 1.34
C CYS A 211 -10.22 -3.83 2.22
N LEU A 212 -10.95 -4.82 1.72
CA LEU A 212 -11.09 -6.12 2.37
C LEU A 212 -10.06 -7.09 1.76
N CYS A 213 -9.22 -7.64 2.62
CA CYS A 213 -8.24 -8.65 2.28
C CYS A 213 -8.69 -9.99 2.88
N CYS A 214 -8.85 -11.00 2.03
CA CYS A 214 -9.25 -12.35 2.41
C CYS A 214 -8.16 -13.33 1.99
N ASP A 215 -7.57 -14.05 2.93
CA ASP A 215 -6.55 -15.09 2.70
C ASP A 215 -7.15 -16.51 2.63
N ASP A 216 -8.49 -16.61 2.60
CA ASP A 216 -9.25 -17.85 2.46
C ASP A 216 -10.18 -17.80 1.23
N GLU A 217 -10.67 -18.94 0.77
CA GLU A 217 -11.59 -19.02 -0.36
C GLU A 217 -12.96 -18.41 0.00
N PHE A 218 -13.42 -17.48 -0.85
CA PHE A 218 -14.75 -16.91 -0.72
C PHE A 218 -15.81 -17.96 -0.93
N ARG A 219 -16.75 -18.03 0.00
CA ARG A 219 -17.83 -19.00 0.01
C ARG A 219 -19.08 -18.44 0.68
N GLU A 220 -20.23 -18.95 0.28
CA GLU A 220 -21.43 -18.82 1.09
C GLU A 220 -21.28 -19.71 2.33
N SER A 221 -21.47 -19.13 3.51
CA SER A 221 -21.25 -19.84 4.76
C SER A 221 -22.18 -19.32 5.85
N PRO A 222 -22.81 -20.22 6.63
CA PRO A 222 -23.55 -19.82 7.83
C PRO A 222 -22.64 -19.38 8.98
N LYS A 223 -21.33 -19.54 8.84
CA LYS A 223 -20.31 -19.15 9.81
C LYS A 223 -19.34 -18.15 9.20
N HIS A 224 -18.71 -17.36 10.05
CA HIS A 224 -17.63 -16.49 9.62
C HIS A 224 -16.44 -17.31 9.07
N PHE A 225 -15.69 -16.70 8.16
CA PHE A 225 -14.49 -17.26 7.53
C PHE A 225 -13.43 -16.17 7.30
N GLY A 226 -12.32 -16.55 6.69
CA GLY A 226 -11.08 -15.75 6.61
C GLY A 226 -10.03 -16.34 7.54
N GLY A 227 -8.82 -16.47 7.05
CA GLY A 227 -7.64 -16.94 7.78
C GLY A 227 -6.99 -15.82 8.60
N ILE A 228 -5.83 -16.14 9.19
CA ILE A 228 -5.15 -15.29 10.17
C ILE A 228 -4.63 -13.97 9.60
N GLN A 229 -4.46 -13.89 8.28
CA GLN A 229 -3.94 -12.71 7.60
C GLN A 229 -5.04 -11.91 6.88
N SER A 230 -6.30 -12.32 7.03
CA SER A 230 -7.45 -11.52 6.60
C SER A 230 -7.50 -10.21 7.38
N CYS A 231 -7.86 -9.11 6.70
CA CYS A 231 -8.04 -7.81 7.33
C CYS A 231 -9.03 -6.93 6.57
N LEU A 232 -9.64 -5.99 7.29
CA LEU A 232 -10.43 -4.89 6.74
C LEU A 232 -9.71 -3.59 7.04
N LEU A 233 -9.33 -2.88 5.98
CA LEU A 233 -8.70 -1.56 6.07
C LEU A 233 -9.70 -0.50 5.65
N GLN A 234 -9.74 0.60 6.40
CA GLN A 234 -10.31 1.84 5.93
C GLN A 234 -9.19 2.62 5.23
N LEU A 235 -9.39 2.96 3.97
CA LEU A 235 -8.46 3.74 3.17
C LEU A 235 -8.79 5.24 3.20
N LYS A 236 -10.08 5.61 3.19
CA LYS A 236 -10.56 7.01 3.28
C LYS A 236 -11.64 7.17 4.36
N PRO A 237 -11.78 8.36 4.98
CA PRO A 237 -10.89 9.54 4.91
C PRO A 237 -9.70 9.48 5.88
N VAL A 238 -9.59 8.41 6.66
CA VAL A 238 -8.51 8.16 7.61
C VAL A 238 -8.02 6.74 7.36
N PHE A 239 -6.74 6.57 7.11
CA PHE A 239 -6.19 5.23 6.99
C PHE A 239 -6.18 4.54 8.36
N LYS A 240 -6.78 3.36 8.47
CA LYS A 240 -6.65 2.51 9.66
C LYS A 240 -7.00 1.06 9.39
N VAL A 241 -6.43 0.16 10.19
CA VAL A 241 -6.91 -1.21 10.33
C VAL A 241 -8.21 -1.18 11.14
N VAL A 242 -9.30 -1.67 10.56
CA VAL A 242 -10.62 -1.76 11.21
C VAL A 242 -10.77 -3.09 11.92
N LEU A 243 -10.40 -4.18 11.23
CA LEU A 243 -10.40 -5.55 11.73
C LEU A 243 -9.22 -6.31 11.14
N GLU A 244 -8.63 -7.20 11.91
CA GLU A 244 -7.59 -8.12 11.44
C GLU A 244 -7.70 -9.47 12.15
N GLY A 245 -7.31 -10.53 11.46
CA GLY A 245 -7.30 -11.89 11.99
C GLY A 245 -8.37 -12.80 11.39
N PRO A 246 -8.53 -14.00 11.95
CA PRO A 246 -9.39 -15.03 11.39
C PRO A 246 -10.87 -14.75 11.65
N ASN A 247 -11.72 -15.30 10.78
CA ASN A 247 -13.19 -15.29 10.91
C ASN A 247 -13.80 -13.87 10.92
N ILE A 248 -13.27 -12.94 10.12
CA ILE A 248 -13.79 -11.57 10.01
C ILE A 248 -14.81 -11.38 8.87
N ILE A 249 -14.98 -12.38 8.00
CA ILE A 249 -15.86 -12.29 6.83
C ILE A 249 -17.10 -13.15 7.05
N PHE A 250 -18.27 -12.60 6.75
CA PHE A 250 -19.54 -13.30 6.76
C PHE A 250 -20.28 -13.07 5.45
N MET A 251 -20.71 -14.15 4.80
CA MET A 251 -21.49 -14.08 3.58
C MET A 251 -22.58 -15.15 3.61
N ASN A 252 -23.81 -14.72 3.87
CA ASN A 252 -25.00 -15.53 3.74
C ASN A 252 -25.99 -14.80 2.82
N THR A 253 -26.27 -15.39 1.67
CA THR A 253 -27.11 -14.79 0.62
C THR A 253 -28.56 -15.26 0.71
N LYS A 254 -28.86 -16.22 1.59
CA LYS A 254 -30.21 -16.61 1.98
C LYS A 254 -30.67 -15.70 3.12
N LEU A 255 -31.17 -14.53 2.75
CA LEU A 255 -31.97 -13.67 3.62
C LEU A 255 -33.44 -14.09 3.57
#